data_AF-A0A8T6WG81-F1
#
_entry.id   AF-A0A8T6WG81-F1
#
_cell.length_a   1.000
_cell.length_b   1.000
_cell.length_c   1.000
_cell.angle_alpha   90.00
_cell.angle_beta   90.00
_cell.angle_gamma   90.00
#
_symmetry.space_group_name_H-M   'P 1'
#
loop_
_entity.id
_entity.type
_entity.pdbx_description
1 polymer ?
#
loop_
_entity_poly.entity_id
_entity_poly.type
_entity_poly.pdbx_seq_one_letter_code
_entity_poly.pdbx_strand_id
1 'polypeptide(L)'
;MERIKLAAKQFIHAWTALGVDPKKVEYLFSDEVYDDLDYWGKVISIAKKLTVARAKRTLQIAGRKAIEARHVSDFLYTPMQVADIFHFDVDLCQLGMDQRNANIVAREMGKSLGFWKPVCVHHHLLAGLTKPTKRGYSRDAKVDVAVSSKMSKSTPKTCVYIYDKPEDVKRKIMDAYCPPKQPTKNPLLDWTKYIIFRELDAFEIERPSKYGGNIEYTTYEELEADYRKGKLHPLDLKRAMAREL
;
A
#
# COMPACT_ATOMS: atom_id res chain seq x y z
N MET A 1 4.60 -24.52 -1.36
CA MET A 1 3.19 -24.10 -1.27
C MET A 1 2.72 -23.94 0.18
N GLU A 2 2.97 -24.89 1.08
CA GLU A 2 2.51 -24.81 2.49
C GLU A 2 2.89 -23.53 3.23
N ARG A 3 4.14 -23.05 3.10
CA ARG A 3 4.58 -21.78 3.72
C ARG A 3 3.80 -20.57 3.23
N ILE A 4 3.37 -20.56 1.97
CA ILE A 4 2.56 -19.47 1.40
C ILE A 4 1.16 -19.50 2.00
N LYS A 5 0.54 -20.68 2.10
CA LYS A 5 -0.76 -20.85 2.76
C LYS A 5 -0.71 -20.46 4.23
N LEU A 6 0.36 -20.83 4.95
CA LEU A 6 0.53 -20.46 6.34
C LEU A 6 0.64 -18.93 6.51
N ALA A 7 1.41 -18.26 5.64
CA ALA A 7 1.50 -16.80 5.64
C ALA A 7 0.15 -16.13 5.31
N ALA A 8 -0.64 -16.70 4.39
CA ALA A 8 -1.98 -16.20 4.09
C ALA A 8 -2.93 -16.33 5.30
N LYS A 9 -2.90 -17.44 6.03
CA LYS A 9 -3.66 -17.60 7.29
C LYS A 9 -3.25 -16.56 8.35
N GLN A 10 -1.96 -16.24 8.45
CA GLN A 10 -1.49 -15.16 9.32
C GLN A 10 -2.10 -13.80 8.93
N PHE A 11 -2.30 -13.52 7.64
CA PHE A 11 -2.97 -12.28 7.20
C PHE A 11 -4.45 -12.25 7.56
N ILE A 12 -5.16 -13.38 7.51
CA ILE A 12 -6.54 -13.46 7.96
C ILE A 12 -6.64 -13.09 9.45
N HIS A 13 -5.74 -13.62 10.28
CA HIS A 13 -5.68 -13.29 11.71
C HIS A 13 -5.35 -11.81 11.93
N ALA A 14 -4.40 -11.27 11.16
CA ALA A 14 -4.05 -9.86 11.17
C ALA A 14 -5.23 -8.94 10.88
N TRP A 15 -5.99 -9.21 9.81
CA TRP A 15 -7.16 -8.42 9.45
C TRP A 15 -8.25 -8.51 10.52
N THR A 16 -8.47 -9.70 11.06
CA THR A 16 -9.45 -9.91 12.14
C THR A 16 -9.10 -9.08 13.38
N ALA A 17 -7.83 -9.07 13.77
CA ALA A 17 -7.35 -8.27 14.90
C ALA A 17 -7.48 -6.75 14.67
N LEU A 18 -7.49 -6.32 13.41
CA LEU A 18 -7.69 -4.91 13.01
C LEU A 18 -9.16 -4.55 12.75
N GLY A 19 -10.11 -5.42 13.15
CA GLY A 19 -11.54 -5.12 13.09
C GLY A 19 -12.27 -5.58 11.82
N VAL A 20 -11.61 -6.34 10.93
CA VAL A 20 -12.31 -6.99 9.81
C VAL A 20 -13.15 -8.14 10.36
N ASP A 21 -14.47 -8.01 10.28
CA ASP A 21 -15.40 -9.06 10.70
C ASP A 21 -15.34 -10.25 9.72
N PRO A 22 -14.85 -11.43 10.14
CA PRO A 22 -14.69 -12.59 9.26
C PRO A 22 -16.04 -13.15 8.77
N LYS A 23 -17.17 -12.73 9.37
CA LYS A 23 -18.52 -13.11 8.90
C LYS A 23 -18.99 -12.26 7.72
N LYS A 24 -18.34 -11.13 7.45
CA LYS A 24 -18.70 -10.17 6.40
C LYS A 24 -17.73 -10.17 5.22
N VAL A 25 -16.69 -11.00 5.26
CA VAL A 25 -15.65 -11.08 4.24
C VAL A 25 -15.43 -12.53 3.85
N GLU A 26 -15.28 -12.76 2.56
CA GLU A 26 -14.90 -14.05 2.01
C GLU A 26 -13.39 -14.09 1.75
N TYR A 27 -12.74 -15.19 2.13
CA TYR A 27 -11.31 -15.41 1.90
C TYR A 27 -11.11 -16.52 0.88
N LEU A 28 -10.78 -16.14 -0.35
CA LEU A 28 -10.53 -17.08 -1.44
C LEU A 28 -9.02 -17.36 -1.56
N PHE A 29 -8.64 -18.64 -1.53
CA PHE A 29 -7.27 -19.06 -1.82
C PHE A 29 -7.16 -19.35 -3.31
N SER A 30 -6.19 -18.72 -3.97
CA SER A 30 -6.10 -18.80 -5.43
C SER A 30 -5.83 -20.21 -5.97
N ASP A 31 -5.23 -21.09 -5.17
CA ASP A 31 -5.02 -22.48 -5.57
C ASP A 31 -6.31 -23.33 -5.54
N GLU A 32 -7.38 -22.86 -4.89
CA GLU A 32 -8.71 -23.49 -4.97
C GLU A 32 -9.40 -23.21 -6.31
N VAL A 33 -8.86 -22.27 -7.09
CA VAL A 33 -9.46 -21.75 -8.32
C VAL A 33 -8.66 -22.21 -9.56
N TYR A 34 -7.37 -22.47 -9.40
CA TYR A 34 -6.47 -22.76 -10.52
C TYR A 34 -6.66 -24.16 -11.13
N ASP A 35 -7.50 -25.02 -10.55
CA ASP A 35 -7.91 -26.27 -11.19
C ASP A 35 -9.03 -26.07 -12.24
N ASP A 36 -9.61 -24.86 -12.34
CA ASP A 36 -10.63 -24.53 -13.33
C ASP A 36 -10.01 -24.20 -14.71
N LEU A 37 -10.38 -24.97 -15.73
CA LEU A 37 -9.99 -24.71 -17.12
C LEU A 37 -10.55 -23.40 -17.66
N ASP A 38 -11.73 -22.97 -17.21
CA ASP A 38 -12.34 -21.71 -17.63
C ASP A 38 -11.55 -20.51 -17.09
N TYR A 39 -10.90 -20.64 -15.93
CA TYR A 39 -9.95 -19.64 -15.44
C TYR A 39 -8.80 -19.47 -16.43
N TRP A 40 -8.13 -20.57 -16.80
CA TRP A 40 -6.99 -20.52 -17.71
C TRP A 40 -7.38 -20.07 -19.13
N GLY A 41 -8.58 -20.42 -19.60
CA GLY A 41 -9.16 -19.89 -20.82
C GLY A 41 -9.22 -18.35 -20.81
N LYS A 42 -9.66 -17.75 -19.69
CA LYS A 42 -9.66 -16.29 -19.48
C LYS A 42 -8.24 -15.73 -19.49
N VAL A 43 -7.31 -16.36 -18.76
CA VAL A 43 -5.88 -15.95 -18.71
C VAL A 43 -5.29 -15.89 -20.11
N ILE A 44 -5.46 -16.94 -20.93
CA ILE A 44 -4.95 -16.98 -22.30
C ILE A 44 -5.64 -15.93 -23.20
N SER A 45 -6.95 -15.73 -23.06
CA SER A 45 -7.70 -14.72 -23.81
C SER A 45 -7.20 -13.30 -23.53
N ILE A 46 -6.88 -13.01 -22.26
CA ILE A 46 -6.28 -11.73 -21.85
C ILE A 46 -4.85 -11.62 -22.40
N ALA A 47 -4.03 -12.67 -22.24
CA ALA A 47 -2.64 -12.69 -22.71
C ALA A 47 -2.55 -12.43 -24.23
N LYS A 48 -3.45 -13.02 -25.03
CA LYS A 48 -3.52 -12.80 -26.49
C LYS A 48 -3.79 -11.33 -26.88
N LYS A 49 -4.41 -10.54 -26.00
CA LYS A 49 -4.66 -9.11 -26.22
C LYS A 49 -3.56 -8.20 -25.67
N LEU A 50 -2.60 -8.75 -24.92
CA LEU A 50 -1.46 -8.01 -24.38
C LEU A 50 -0.24 -8.14 -25.30
N THR A 51 0.29 -7.00 -25.74
CA THR A 51 1.62 -6.99 -26.36
C THR A 51 2.71 -7.21 -25.31
N VAL A 52 3.84 -7.81 -25.69
CA VAL A 52 4.99 -7.99 -24.79
C VAL A 52 5.45 -6.66 -24.18
N ALA A 53 5.46 -5.59 -24.96
CA ALA A 53 5.80 -4.25 -24.47
C ALA A 53 4.82 -3.75 -23.39
N ARG A 54 3.53 -4.08 -23.52
CA ARG A 54 2.52 -3.76 -22.50
C ARG A 54 2.68 -4.63 -21.25
N ALA A 55 2.90 -5.93 -21.42
CA ALA A 55 3.16 -6.86 -20.31
C ALA A 55 4.38 -6.41 -19.48
N LYS A 56 5.48 -6.00 -20.13
CA LYS A 56 6.66 -5.41 -19.45
C LYS A 56 6.32 -4.18 -18.61
N ARG A 57 5.45 -3.30 -19.09
CA ARG A 57 5.04 -2.09 -18.33
C ARG A 57 4.17 -2.40 -17.12
N THR A 58 3.46 -3.52 -17.15
CA THR A 58 2.58 -3.93 -16.03
C THR A 58 3.32 -4.63 -14.90
N LEU A 59 4.59 -5.04 -15.07
CA LEU A 59 5.36 -5.78 -14.05
C LEU A 59 5.52 -5.08 -12.69
N GLN A 60 5.28 -3.77 -12.65
CA GLN A 60 5.24 -2.98 -11.41
C GLN A 60 4.23 -3.53 -10.39
N ILE A 61 3.13 -4.14 -10.84
CA ILE A 61 2.10 -4.75 -9.97
C ILE A 61 2.68 -5.87 -9.10
N ALA A 62 3.69 -6.57 -9.62
CA ALA A 62 4.45 -7.62 -8.94
C ALA A 62 5.71 -7.09 -8.23
N GLY A 63 5.86 -5.77 -8.10
CA GLY A 63 7.02 -5.12 -7.46
C GLY A 63 8.31 -5.15 -8.29
N ARG A 64 8.23 -5.48 -9.58
CA ARG A 64 9.38 -5.60 -10.49
C ARG A 64 9.48 -4.41 -11.43
N LYS A 65 10.70 -4.03 -11.82
CA LYS A 65 10.91 -3.08 -12.92
C LYS A 65 10.72 -3.77 -14.27
N ALA A 66 10.36 -3.00 -15.29
CA ALA A 66 10.16 -3.52 -16.65
C ALA A 66 11.40 -4.24 -17.23
N ILE A 67 12.59 -3.84 -16.78
CA ILE A 67 13.89 -4.42 -17.18
C ILE A 67 14.26 -5.69 -16.41
N GLU A 68 13.55 -6.01 -15.33
CA GLU A 68 13.83 -7.15 -14.45
C GLU A 68 13.06 -8.41 -14.86
N ALA A 69 12.28 -8.36 -15.94
CA ALA A 69 11.61 -9.53 -16.50
C ALA A 69 12.66 -10.53 -17.00
N ARG A 70 12.69 -11.73 -16.40
CA ARG A 70 13.67 -12.77 -16.73
C ARG A 70 13.00 -14.06 -17.21
N HIS A 71 11.82 -14.36 -16.68
CA HIS A 71 11.11 -15.60 -16.95
C HIS A 71 9.78 -15.34 -17.64
N VAL A 72 9.30 -16.32 -18.42
CA VAL A 72 7.96 -16.25 -19.04
C VAL A 72 6.87 -16.08 -17.99
N SER A 73 7.05 -16.70 -16.81
CA SER A 73 6.14 -16.57 -15.67
C SER A 73 5.96 -15.13 -15.20
N ASP A 74 6.97 -14.26 -15.33
CA ASP A 74 6.84 -12.84 -15.00
C ASP A 74 5.75 -12.16 -15.85
N PHE A 75 5.60 -12.60 -17.11
CA PHE A 75 4.59 -12.07 -18.04
C PHE A 75 3.20 -12.67 -17.86
N LEU A 76 3.07 -13.78 -17.15
CA LEU A 76 1.79 -14.43 -16.86
C LEU A 76 1.05 -13.75 -15.69
N TYR A 77 1.77 -13.07 -14.80
CA TYR A 77 1.19 -12.44 -13.61
C TYR A 77 0.08 -11.45 -13.93
N THR A 78 0.28 -10.55 -14.90
CA THR A 78 -0.75 -9.57 -15.29
C THR A 78 -1.99 -10.23 -15.89
N PRO A 79 -1.89 -11.15 -16.88
CA PRO A 79 -3.03 -11.92 -17.34
C PRO A 79 -3.81 -12.62 -16.22
N MET A 80 -3.11 -13.25 -15.27
CA MET A 80 -3.74 -13.94 -14.13
C MET A 80 -4.50 -12.96 -13.23
N GLN A 81 -3.87 -11.87 -12.79
CA GLN A 81 -4.52 -10.87 -11.94
C GLN A 81 -5.72 -10.18 -12.63
N VAL A 82 -5.69 -10.02 -13.95
CA VAL A 82 -6.83 -9.51 -14.72
C VAL A 82 -7.93 -10.56 -14.87
N ALA A 83 -7.55 -11.84 -15.01
CA ALA A 83 -8.51 -12.95 -15.05
C ALA A 83 -9.26 -13.07 -13.72
N ASP A 84 -8.57 -12.90 -12.59
CA ASP A 84 -9.17 -12.93 -11.25
C ASP A 84 -10.38 -11.98 -11.15
N ILE A 85 -10.27 -10.77 -11.70
CA ILE A 85 -11.35 -9.77 -11.67
C ILE A 85 -12.62 -10.31 -12.35
N PHE A 86 -12.46 -10.95 -13.51
CA PHE A 86 -13.60 -11.47 -14.28
C PHE A 86 -14.07 -12.85 -13.82
N HIS A 87 -13.18 -13.60 -13.17
CA HIS A 87 -13.50 -14.93 -12.69
C HIS A 87 -14.27 -14.88 -11.36
N PHE A 88 -13.95 -13.92 -10.50
CA PHE A 88 -14.62 -13.71 -9.22
C PHE A 88 -15.73 -12.66 -9.26
N ASP A 89 -16.23 -12.30 -10.45
CA ASP A 89 -17.31 -11.34 -10.61
C ASP A 89 -17.11 -10.02 -9.85
N VAL A 90 -15.87 -9.50 -9.87
CA VAL A 90 -15.50 -8.29 -9.11
C VAL A 90 -16.02 -7.02 -9.80
N ASP A 91 -17.01 -6.38 -9.18
CA ASP A 91 -17.49 -5.06 -9.58
C ASP A 91 -16.52 -3.93 -9.23
N LEU A 92 -15.95 -3.99 -8.01
CA LEU A 92 -15.12 -2.95 -7.41
C LEU A 92 -13.71 -3.48 -7.09
N CYS A 93 -12.74 -3.14 -7.93
CA CYS A 93 -11.33 -3.47 -7.67
C CYS A 93 -10.72 -2.48 -6.67
N GLN A 94 -10.75 -2.82 -5.37
CA GLN A 94 -10.14 -2.04 -4.30
C GLN A 94 -8.71 -2.53 -4.02
N LEU A 95 -7.71 -1.77 -4.45
CA LEU A 95 -6.28 -2.14 -4.33
C LEU A 95 -5.40 -0.90 -4.14
N GLY A 96 -4.12 -1.09 -3.84
CA GLY A 96 -3.16 0.02 -3.78
C GLY A 96 -2.96 0.69 -5.14
N MET A 97 -2.53 1.95 -5.14
CA MET A 97 -2.23 2.71 -6.39
C MET A 97 -1.20 2.03 -7.30
N ASP A 98 -0.34 1.16 -6.78
CA ASP A 98 0.62 0.37 -7.55
C ASP A 98 -0.02 -0.73 -8.40
N GLN A 99 -1.26 -1.13 -8.10
CA GLN A 99 -2.02 -2.12 -8.86
C GLN A 99 -2.80 -1.51 -10.04
N ARG A 100 -2.77 -0.19 -10.20
CA ARG A 100 -3.56 0.54 -11.20
C ARG A 100 -3.39 0.01 -12.62
N ASN A 101 -2.17 -0.39 -13.03
CA ASN A 101 -1.92 -0.79 -14.41
C ASN A 101 -2.68 -2.07 -14.80
N ALA A 102 -2.79 -3.06 -13.91
CA ALA A 102 -3.59 -4.27 -14.16
C ALA A 102 -5.09 -3.93 -14.25
N ASN A 103 -5.58 -3.11 -13.33
CA ASN A 103 -6.97 -2.65 -13.32
C ASN A 103 -7.36 -1.88 -14.59
N ILE A 104 -6.44 -1.07 -15.15
CA ILE A 104 -6.66 -0.40 -16.44
C ILE A 104 -6.68 -1.40 -17.60
N VAL A 105 -5.84 -2.44 -17.58
CA VAL A 105 -5.91 -3.54 -18.56
C VAL A 105 -7.29 -4.21 -18.51
N ALA A 106 -7.78 -4.55 -17.32
CA ALA A 106 -9.12 -5.12 -17.15
C ALA A 106 -10.21 -4.21 -17.75
N ARG A 107 -10.17 -2.92 -17.43
CA ARG A 107 -11.17 -1.94 -17.94
C ARG A 107 -11.15 -1.74 -19.45
N GLU A 108 -9.98 -1.79 -20.07
CA GLU A 108 -9.85 -1.64 -21.53
C GLU A 108 -10.29 -2.89 -22.27
N MET A 109 -9.99 -4.07 -21.71
CA MET A 109 -10.23 -5.34 -22.40
C MET A 109 -11.60 -5.95 -22.11
N GLY A 110 -12.20 -5.66 -20.95
CA GLY A 110 -13.41 -6.31 -20.43
C GLY A 110 -14.52 -6.44 -21.48
N LYS A 111 -15.03 -5.31 -22.01
CA LYS A 111 -16.09 -5.33 -23.04
C LYS A 111 -15.71 -6.13 -24.29
N SER A 112 -14.46 -6.03 -24.74
CA SER A 112 -13.99 -6.73 -25.96
C SER A 112 -13.78 -8.23 -25.77
N LEU A 113 -13.81 -8.71 -24.52
CA LEU A 113 -13.72 -10.09 -24.12
C LEU A 113 -15.08 -10.65 -23.67
N GLY A 114 -16.15 -9.85 -23.75
CA GLY A 114 -17.50 -10.24 -23.30
C GLY A 114 -17.78 -10.00 -21.82
N PHE A 115 -16.89 -9.33 -21.10
CA PHE A 115 -17.05 -8.99 -19.67
C PHE A 115 -17.47 -7.54 -19.45
N TRP A 116 -17.70 -7.16 -18.19
CA TRP A 116 -18.02 -5.78 -17.80
C TRP A 116 -16.76 -4.91 -17.68
N LYS A 117 -16.97 -3.63 -17.39
CA LYS A 117 -15.89 -2.68 -17.10
C LYS A 117 -15.86 -2.42 -15.58
N PRO A 118 -14.94 -3.06 -14.82
CA PRO A 118 -14.93 -2.95 -13.37
C PRO A 118 -14.61 -1.52 -12.92
N VAL A 119 -15.18 -1.09 -11.80
CA VAL A 119 -14.79 0.17 -11.13
C VAL A 119 -13.50 -0.09 -10.38
N CYS A 120 -12.60 0.89 -10.34
CA CYS A 120 -11.31 0.73 -9.67
C CYS A 120 -11.14 1.82 -8.63
N VAL A 121 -10.97 1.41 -7.39
CA VAL A 121 -10.80 2.29 -6.23
C VAL A 121 -9.40 2.07 -5.69
N HIS A 122 -8.53 3.05 -5.87
CA HIS A 122 -7.12 2.93 -5.50
C HIS A 122 -6.81 3.70 -4.22
N HIS A 123 -6.32 3.01 -3.18
CA HIS A 123 -5.96 3.66 -1.92
C HIS A 123 -4.51 4.16 -1.91
N HIS A 124 -4.23 5.11 -1.02
CA HIS A 124 -2.91 5.71 -0.82
C HIS A 124 -1.87 4.66 -0.38
N LEU A 125 -0.65 4.78 -0.90
CA LEU A 125 0.46 3.92 -0.50
C LEU A 125 1.23 4.61 0.63
N LEU A 126 1.12 4.07 1.84
CA LEU A 126 1.83 4.57 3.00
C LEU A 126 3.34 4.61 2.74
N ALA A 127 3.95 5.76 3.05
CA ALA A 127 5.39 5.95 2.94
C ALA A 127 6.14 5.03 3.91
N GLY A 128 7.28 4.50 3.48
CA GLY A 128 8.27 3.87 4.35
C GLY A 128 8.99 4.92 5.19
N LEU A 129 9.47 4.52 6.36
CA LEU A 129 10.03 5.42 7.37
C LEU A 129 11.39 6.04 7.00
N THR A 130 11.97 5.70 5.85
CA THR A 130 13.25 6.26 5.39
C THR A 130 13.07 7.46 4.48
N LYS A 131 14.18 8.19 4.24
CA LYS A 131 14.20 9.28 3.27
C LYS A 131 13.65 8.82 1.92
N PRO A 132 12.66 9.52 1.34
CA PRO A 132 12.08 9.17 0.06
C PRO A 132 13.14 9.08 -1.04
N THR A 133 13.04 8.05 -1.88
CA THR A 133 13.94 7.82 -3.01
C THR A 133 13.17 7.73 -4.32
N LYS A 134 13.86 7.95 -5.44
CA LYS A 134 13.38 7.62 -6.79
C LYS A 134 14.14 6.40 -7.26
N ARG A 135 13.43 5.38 -7.73
CA ARG A 135 14.05 4.14 -8.24
C ARG A 135 13.63 3.81 -9.68
N GLY A 136 12.78 4.63 -10.31
CA GLY A 136 12.40 4.45 -11.72
C GLY A 136 11.47 3.26 -11.94
N TYR A 137 10.63 2.93 -10.95
CA TYR A 137 9.50 2.04 -11.13
C TYR A 137 8.50 2.61 -12.11
N SER A 138 8.18 3.91 -12.06
CA SER A 138 7.20 4.56 -12.94
C SER A 138 7.78 5.69 -13.79
N ARG A 139 7.16 5.96 -14.94
CA ARG A 139 7.43 7.16 -15.77
C ARG A 139 6.80 8.42 -15.16
N ASP A 140 5.71 8.25 -14.41
CA ASP A 140 5.12 9.34 -13.64
C ASP A 140 5.98 9.58 -12.39
N ALA A 141 6.56 10.76 -12.28
CA ALA A 141 7.49 11.10 -11.20
C ALA A 141 6.85 11.10 -9.81
N LYS A 142 5.54 11.37 -9.68
CA LYS A 142 4.82 11.32 -8.40
C LYS A 142 4.57 9.86 -8.00
N VAL A 143 4.10 9.05 -8.95
CA VAL A 143 3.89 7.60 -8.73
C VAL A 143 5.22 6.91 -8.45
N ASP A 144 6.29 7.29 -9.15
CA ASP A 144 7.60 6.69 -8.93
C ASP A 144 8.12 6.90 -7.51
N VAL A 145 8.01 8.13 -6.99
CA VAL A 145 8.42 8.43 -5.61
C VAL A 145 7.56 7.66 -4.61
N ALA A 146 6.24 7.59 -4.82
CA ALA A 146 5.34 6.84 -3.95
C ALA A 146 5.68 5.34 -3.94
N VAL A 147 5.84 4.72 -5.11
CA VAL A 147 6.17 3.29 -5.22
C VAL A 147 7.58 2.99 -4.72
N SER A 148 8.55 3.87 -4.99
CA SER A 148 9.95 3.69 -4.58
C SER A 148 10.17 3.91 -3.08
N SER A 149 9.30 4.71 -2.47
CA SER A 149 9.39 5.08 -1.06
C SER A 149 8.32 4.43 -0.20
N LYS A 150 7.53 3.48 -0.74
CA LYS A 150 6.53 2.74 0.04
C LYS A 150 7.19 1.83 1.07
N MET A 151 6.46 1.49 2.13
CA MET A 151 6.90 0.46 3.07
C MET A 151 7.26 -0.83 2.32
N SER A 152 8.44 -1.41 2.62
CA SER A 152 8.90 -2.64 1.98
C SER A 152 9.39 -3.65 3.01
N LYS A 153 8.85 -4.87 2.92
CA LYS A 153 9.28 -6.02 3.72
C LYS A 153 10.77 -6.34 3.54
N SER A 154 11.35 -6.01 2.38
CA SER A 154 12.76 -6.24 2.09
C SER A 154 13.72 -5.32 2.86
N THR A 155 13.21 -4.31 3.57
CA THR A 155 14.03 -3.49 4.46
C THR A 155 13.27 -3.29 5.78
N PRO A 156 13.33 -4.25 6.73
CA PRO A 156 12.49 -4.25 7.93
C PRO A 156 12.58 -3.01 8.81
N LYS A 157 13.65 -2.22 8.70
CA LYS A 157 13.81 -0.93 9.40
C LYS A 157 12.93 0.18 8.84
N THR A 158 12.35 0.02 7.66
CA THR A 158 11.56 1.06 6.97
C THR A 158 10.05 0.88 7.12
N CYS A 159 9.61 -0.15 7.84
CA CYS A 159 8.21 -0.45 8.07
C CYS A 159 7.95 -0.86 9.53
N VAL A 160 6.73 -0.59 10.00
CA VAL A 160 6.18 -1.14 11.24
C VAL A 160 5.26 -2.29 10.86
N TYR A 161 5.44 -3.43 11.53
CA TYR A 161 4.55 -4.58 11.44
C TYR A 161 3.51 -4.50 12.54
N ILE A 162 2.31 -4.99 12.29
CA ILE A 162 1.21 -5.06 13.25
C ILE A 162 1.53 -5.91 14.50
N TYR A 163 2.60 -6.71 14.45
CA TYR A 163 3.07 -7.59 15.51
C TYR A 163 4.45 -7.15 16.03
N ASP A 164 4.93 -5.97 15.64
CA ASP A 164 6.10 -5.39 16.30
C ASP A 164 5.77 -5.12 17.77
N LYS A 165 6.75 -5.31 18.64
CA LYS A 165 6.59 -4.94 20.05
C LYS A 165 6.58 -3.42 20.21
N PRO A 166 5.96 -2.86 21.25
CA PRO A 166 5.95 -1.41 21.48
C PRO A 166 7.34 -0.76 21.45
N GLU A 167 8.37 -1.45 21.95
CA GLU A 167 9.76 -0.94 21.91
C GLU A 167 10.33 -0.88 20.50
N ASP A 168 9.96 -1.84 19.64
CA ASP A 168 10.37 -1.87 18.24
C ASP A 168 9.65 -0.78 17.43
N VAL A 169 8.35 -0.58 17.66
CA VAL A 169 7.56 0.53 17.08
C VAL A 169 8.21 1.86 17.46
N LYS A 170 8.42 2.08 18.76
CA LYS A 170 9.05 3.30 19.27
C LYS A 170 10.42 3.53 18.64
N ARG A 171 11.29 2.52 18.60
CA ARG A 171 12.62 2.65 17.96
C ARG A 171 12.50 3.05 16.49
N LYS A 172 11.63 2.37 15.71
CA LYS A 172 11.44 2.64 14.28
C LYS A 172 10.90 4.04 14.00
N ILE A 173 9.90 4.50 14.76
CA ILE A 173 9.33 5.85 14.64
C ILE A 173 10.38 6.90 15.04
N MET A 174 11.15 6.66 16.10
CA MET A 174 12.22 7.55 16.53
C MET A 174 13.34 7.67 15.48
N ASP A 175 13.63 6.60 14.74
CA ASP A 175 14.63 6.59 13.66
C ASP A 175 14.09 7.11 12.32
N ALA A 176 12.77 7.33 12.20
CA ALA A 176 12.14 7.70 10.95
C ALA A 176 12.63 9.05 10.40
N TYR A 177 12.66 9.18 9.08
CA TYR A 177 12.94 10.43 8.39
C TYR A 177 11.81 11.43 8.67
N CYS A 178 12.12 12.50 9.41
CA CYS A 178 11.16 13.54 9.77
C CYS A 178 11.88 14.90 9.87
N PRO A 179 12.24 15.52 8.74
CA PRO A 179 12.95 16.80 8.72
C PRO A 179 12.09 17.95 9.28
N PRO A 180 12.64 18.87 10.09
CA PRO A 180 11.89 19.99 10.66
C PRO A 180 11.37 20.93 9.58
N LYS A 181 10.15 21.48 9.77
CA LYS A 181 9.50 22.45 8.87
C LYS A 181 9.28 21.98 7.43
N GLN A 182 9.49 20.70 7.16
CA GLN A 182 9.33 20.11 5.82
C GLN A 182 8.20 19.07 5.85
N PRO A 183 6.97 19.46 5.50
CA PRO A 183 5.86 18.52 5.46
C PRO A 183 5.85 17.66 4.19
N THR A 184 6.37 18.18 3.09
CA THR A 184 6.37 17.47 1.81
C THR A 184 7.33 16.28 1.82
N LYS A 185 6.80 15.10 1.49
CA LYS A 185 7.52 13.81 1.50
C LYS A 185 8.09 13.45 2.88
N ASN A 186 7.30 13.69 3.92
CA ASN A 186 7.61 13.32 5.30
C ASN A 186 6.78 12.08 5.70
N PRO A 187 7.41 10.90 5.85
CA PRO A 187 6.72 9.66 6.21
C PRO A 187 5.87 9.74 7.48
N LEU A 188 6.31 10.51 8.49
CA LEU A 188 5.53 10.61 9.72
C LEU A 188 4.25 11.41 9.51
N LEU A 189 4.31 12.55 8.81
CA LEU A 189 3.08 13.28 8.47
C LEU A 189 2.16 12.50 7.53
N ASP A 190 2.73 11.68 6.63
CA ASP A 190 1.95 10.76 5.80
C ASP A 190 1.13 9.80 6.67
N TRP A 191 1.77 9.17 7.66
CA TRP A 191 1.09 8.27 8.60
C TRP A 191 0.14 9.02 9.52
N THR A 192 0.49 10.23 9.98
CA THR A 192 -0.41 11.06 10.76
C THR A 192 -1.71 11.31 9.99
N LYS A 193 -1.63 11.63 8.69
CA LYS A 193 -2.81 11.85 7.85
C LYS A 193 -3.65 10.60 7.63
N TYR A 194 -3.02 9.50 7.24
CA TYR A 194 -3.72 8.32 6.70
C TYR A 194 -3.99 7.21 7.73
N ILE A 195 -3.38 7.31 8.91
CA ILE A 195 -3.58 6.39 10.04
C ILE A 195 -4.19 7.17 11.21
N ILE A 196 -3.45 8.11 11.80
CA ILE A 196 -3.85 8.76 13.06
C ILE A 196 -5.19 9.50 12.90
N PHE A 197 -5.28 10.47 11.99
CA PHE A 197 -6.53 11.22 11.74
C PHE A 197 -7.62 10.42 11.03
N ARG A 198 -7.37 9.15 10.70
CA ARG A 198 -8.41 8.23 10.20
C ARG A 198 -9.08 7.48 11.35
N GLU A 199 -8.31 7.13 12.38
CA GLU A 199 -8.77 6.32 13.51
C GLU A 199 -9.12 7.16 14.74
N LEU A 200 -8.54 8.37 14.88
CA LEU A 200 -8.72 9.26 16.03
C LEU A 200 -9.37 10.59 15.60
N ASP A 201 -10.32 11.06 16.41
CA ASP A 201 -10.96 12.37 16.23
C ASP A 201 -10.02 13.53 16.63
N ALA A 202 -9.09 13.27 17.55
CA ALA A 202 -8.12 14.24 18.04
C ALA A 202 -6.76 13.57 18.29
N PHE A 203 -5.68 14.31 18.04
CA PHE A 203 -4.31 13.85 18.24
C PHE A 203 -3.57 14.76 19.23
N GLU A 204 -3.36 14.26 20.45
CA GLU A 204 -2.68 14.98 21.52
C GLU A 204 -1.16 14.79 21.46
N ILE A 205 -0.43 15.90 21.49
CA ILE A 205 1.03 15.94 21.57
C ILE A 205 1.43 16.52 22.92
N GLU A 206 1.88 15.64 23.81
CA GLU A 206 2.44 16.02 25.10
C GLU A 206 3.83 16.64 24.95
N ARG A 207 4.00 17.84 25.48
CA ARG A 207 5.31 18.51 25.53
C ARG A 207 5.43 19.40 26.77
N PRO A 208 6.64 19.49 27.38
CA PRO A 208 6.87 20.35 28.52
C PRO A 208 6.44 21.80 28.27
N SER A 209 5.95 22.51 29.30
CA SER A 209 5.50 23.91 29.20
C SER A 209 6.55 24.84 28.58
N LYS A 210 7.84 24.59 28.85
CA LYS A 210 8.97 25.34 28.25
C LYS A 210 9.09 25.20 26.72
N TYR A 211 8.43 24.22 26.11
CA TYR A 211 8.35 24.01 24.67
C TYR A 211 6.96 24.29 24.10
N GLY A 212 6.10 24.96 24.88
CA GLY A 212 4.78 25.42 24.44
C GLY A 212 3.59 24.60 24.96
N GLY A 213 3.80 23.67 25.91
CA GLY A 213 2.73 22.91 26.59
C GLY A 213 1.97 21.93 25.69
N ASN A 214 1.15 21.05 26.25
CA ASN A 214 0.38 20.08 25.44
C ASN A 214 -0.41 20.79 24.33
N ILE A 215 -0.43 20.19 23.14
CA ILE A 215 -1.25 20.64 22.01
C ILE A 215 -2.15 19.49 21.59
N GLU A 216 -3.39 19.79 21.28
CA GLU A 216 -4.30 18.87 20.62
C GLU A 216 -4.59 19.39 19.20
N TYR A 217 -4.59 18.48 18.23
CA TYR A 217 -4.98 18.76 16.86
C TYR A 217 -6.21 17.94 16.50
N THR A 218 -7.24 18.58 15.92
CA THR A 218 -8.47 17.89 15.47
C THR A 218 -8.45 17.59 13.98
N THR A 219 -7.57 18.26 13.23
CA THR A 219 -7.40 18.04 11.79
C THR A 219 -5.93 17.92 11.40
N TYR A 220 -5.67 17.16 10.34
CA TYR A 220 -4.33 17.04 9.77
C TYR A 220 -3.81 18.39 9.24
N GLU A 221 -4.69 19.21 8.69
CA GLU A 221 -4.37 20.51 8.11
C GLU A 221 -3.80 21.49 9.15
N GLU A 222 -4.35 21.50 10.36
CA GLU A 222 -3.84 22.28 11.49
C GLU A 222 -2.43 21.82 11.90
N LEU A 223 -2.25 20.50 12.06
CA LEU A 223 -0.96 19.92 12.42
C LEU A 223 0.11 20.21 11.36
N GLU A 224 -0.22 20.04 10.07
CA GLU A 224 0.71 20.33 8.97
C GLU A 224 1.12 21.80 8.95
N ALA A 225 0.16 22.72 9.18
CA ALA A 225 0.42 24.15 9.20
C ALA A 225 1.38 24.54 10.33
N ASP A 226 1.18 24.00 11.54
CA ASP A 226 2.03 24.28 12.68
C ASP A 226 3.39 23.58 12.59
N TYR A 227 3.46 22.38 12.01
CA TYR A 227 4.73 21.72 11.66
C TYR A 227 5.54 22.57 10.66
N ARG A 228 4.89 23.10 9.61
CA ARG A 228 5.53 23.95 8.59
C ARG A 228 6.06 25.26 9.18
N LYS A 229 5.32 25.86 10.11
CA LYS A 229 5.76 27.06 10.86
C LYS A 229 6.86 26.76 11.89
N GLY A 230 7.08 25.48 12.21
CA GLY A 230 8.03 25.02 13.22
C GLY A 230 7.56 25.21 14.66
N LYS A 231 6.25 25.34 14.85
CA LYS A 231 5.62 25.33 16.18
C LYS A 231 5.52 23.93 16.76
N LEU A 232 5.48 22.91 15.90
CA LEU A 232 5.60 21.50 16.25
C LEU A 232 6.98 20.98 15.86
N HIS A 233 7.74 20.50 16.84
CA HIS A 233 9.06 19.93 16.60
C HIS A 233 8.97 18.45 16.21
N PRO A 234 9.82 17.93 15.29
CA PRO A 234 9.77 16.52 14.87
C PRO A 234 9.89 15.51 16.01
N LEU A 235 10.65 15.86 17.06
CA LEU A 235 10.83 14.99 18.23
C LEU A 235 9.52 14.78 19.00
N ASP A 236 8.70 15.83 19.13
CA ASP A 236 7.43 15.76 19.83
C ASP A 236 6.42 14.94 19.03
N LEU A 237 6.36 15.19 17.70
CA LEU A 237 5.56 14.38 16.78
C LEU A 237 5.95 12.90 16.82
N LYS A 238 7.25 12.58 16.81
CA LYS A 238 7.75 11.21 16.89
C LYS A 238 7.33 10.52 18.19
N ARG A 239 7.42 11.22 19.33
CA ARG A 239 7.04 10.67 20.63
C ARG A 239 5.55 10.41 20.72
N ALA A 240 4.72 11.36 20.28
CA ALA A 240 3.28 11.20 20.24
C ALA A 240 2.89 10.03 19.33
N MET A 241 3.41 9.99 18.10
CA MET A 241 3.14 8.87 17.18
C MET A 241 3.58 7.51 17.73
N ALA A 242 4.74 7.43 18.39
CA ALA A 242 5.22 6.18 19.00
C ALA A 242 4.41 5.73 20.22
N ARG A 243 3.60 6.62 20.80
CA ARG A 243 2.67 6.30 21.90
C ARG A 243 1.34 5.79 21.35
N GLU A 244 0.85 6.38 20.26
CA GLU A 244 -0.44 6.01 19.66
C GLU A 244 -0.39 4.73 18.81
N LEU A 245 0.76 4.43 18.19
CA LEU A 245 0.97 3.23 17.36
C LEU A 245 1.44 2.04 18.21
#